data_AF-A0A3M7L1A7-F1
#
_entry.id   AF-A0A3M7L1A7-F1
#
_cell.length_a   1.000
_cell.length_b   1.000
_cell.length_c   1.000
_cell.angle_alpha   90.00
_cell.angle_beta   90.00
_cell.angle_gamma   90.00
#
_symmetry.space_group_name_H-M   'P 1'
#
loop_
_entity.id
_entity.type
_entity.pdbx_description
1 polymer ?
#
loop_
_entity_poly.entity_id
_entity_poly.type
_entity_poly.pdbx_seq_one_letter_code
_entity_poly.pdbx_strand_id
1 'polypeptide(L)'
;APAESGPATPLPSTQPTSEPLAARRRAFLALRMTPRRLPTTRSARRAVQQRTPVYCPEYCRTGSCPRRGRGCSLRHDPTKRAVCARWLAGSCPLGPTCPLQHQRVAELMPLCIHFIKGSCANGNCPYLHVKLVATAPVCARFLKGYCPAGARCPHRHLTLRMLREERRLTAPLQLKASFGRDGRGVWAFLKGGWRILRTCVG
;
A
#
# COMPACT_ATOMS: atom_id res chain seq x y z
N ALA A 1 14.83 59.75 9.12
CA ALA A 1 14.32 59.57 7.75
C ALA A 1 15.07 58.43 7.08
N PRO A 2 14.48 57.61 6.20
CA PRO A 2 13.06 57.30 5.91
C PRO A 2 12.71 55.91 6.53
N ALA A 3 11.54 55.27 6.46
CA ALA A 3 10.61 55.10 5.35
C ALA A 3 9.16 54.87 5.82
N GLU A 4 8.33 55.78 5.32
CA GLU A 4 6.96 55.67 4.81
C GLU A 4 6.27 54.28 4.85
N SER A 5 5.18 54.23 5.60
CA SER A 5 4.13 53.23 5.52
C SER A 5 3.30 53.41 4.25
N GLY A 6 3.50 52.52 3.27
CA GLY A 6 2.66 52.43 2.07
C GLY A 6 1.27 51.82 2.37
N PRO A 7 0.22 52.19 1.61
CA PRO A 7 -1.13 51.67 1.79
C PRO A 7 -1.25 50.22 1.30
N ALA A 8 -1.92 49.39 2.09
CA ALA A 8 -2.26 48.01 1.75
C ALA A 8 -3.24 47.99 0.57
N THR A 9 -2.83 47.41 -0.55
CA THR A 9 -3.69 47.05 -1.68
C THR A 9 -4.68 45.96 -1.22
N PRO A 10 -6.00 46.14 -1.40
CA PRO A 10 -6.94 45.07 -1.13
C PRO A 10 -6.81 43.97 -2.19
N LEU A 11 -6.60 42.73 -1.74
CA LEU A 11 -6.69 41.54 -2.58
C LEU A 11 -8.10 41.42 -3.16
N PRO A 12 -8.27 41.09 -4.45
CA PRO A 12 -9.59 40.87 -5.04
C PRO A 12 -10.23 39.65 -4.36
N SER A 13 -11.36 39.91 -3.69
CA SER A 13 -12.24 38.88 -3.16
C SER A 13 -12.91 38.17 -4.34
N THR A 14 -12.30 37.10 -4.84
CA THR A 14 -12.94 36.19 -5.78
C THR A 14 -13.98 35.37 -5.02
N GLN A 15 -15.22 35.87 -5.02
CA GLN A 15 -16.35 35.08 -4.56
C GLN A 15 -16.45 33.80 -5.42
N PRO A 16 -16.66 32.62 -4.82
CA PRO A 16 -16.86 31.41 -5.58
C PRO A 16 -18.22 31.51 -6.29
N THR A 17 -18.19 31.70 -7.61
CA THR A 17 -19.37 31.58 -8.46
C THR A 17 -20.04 30.24 -8.19
N SER A 18 -21.27 30.27 -7.69
CA SER A 18 -22.08 29.10 -7.34
C SER A 18 -22.53 28.37 -8.61
N GLU A 19 -21.60 27.69 -9.26
CA GLU A 19 -21.89 26.77 -10.36
C GLU A 19 -22.75 25.62 -9.83
N PRO A 20 -23.92 25.34 -10.44
CA PRO A 20 -24.85 24.35 -9.94
C PRO A 20 -24.18 22.97 -9.83
N LEU A 21 -24.47 22.23 -8.76
CA LEU A 21 -23.93 20.88 -8.49
C LEU A 21 -24.03 19.93 -9.69
N ALA A 22 -25.02 20.13 -10.56
CA ALA A 22 -25.18 19.39 -11.81
C ALA A 22 -24.04 19.65 -12.81
N ALA A 23 -23.56 20.88 -12.97
CA ALA A 23 -22.45 21.25 -13.85
C ALA A 23 -21.12 20.71 -13.30
N ARG A 24 -20.89 20.81 -11.98
CA ARG A 24 -19.74 20.19 -11.30
C ARG A 24 -19.73 18.66 -11.46
N ARG A 25 -20.90 18.00 -11.35
CA ARG A 25 -21.04 16.55 -11.61
C ARG A 25 -20.75 16.21 -13.07
N ARG A 26 -21.25 16.99 -14.04
CA ARG A 26 -20.98 16.79 -15.48
C ARG A 26 -19.49 16.92 -15.81
N ALA A 27 -18.80 17.93 -15.28
CA ALA A 27 -17.35 18.09 -15.45
C ALA A 27 -16.56 16.92 -14.81
N PHE A 28 -16.97 16.46 -13.62
CA PHE A 28 -16.31 15.35 -12.93
C PHE A 28 -16.52 13.98 -13.61
N LEU A 29 -17.70 13.78 -14.24
CA LEU A 29 -17.97 12.61 -15.08
C LEU A 29 -17.18 12.66 -16.41
N ALA A 30 -17.02 13.84 -17.02
CA ALA A 30 -16.27 14.00 -18.26
C ALA A 30 -14.77 13.65 -18.11
N LEU A 31 -14.14 13.98 -16.96
CA LEU A 31 -12.73 13.63 -16.70
C LEU A 31 -12.49 12.13 -16.46
N ARG A 32 -13.53 11.36 -16.11
CA ARG A 32 -13.43 9.91 -15.81
C ARG A 32 -13.71 9.01 -17.01
N MET A 33 -14.25 9.58 -18.10
CA MET A 33 -14.77 8.82 -19.24
C MET A 33 -13.79 8.66 -20.41
N THR A 34 -12.57 9.19 -20.33
CA THR A 34 -11.51 8.83 -21.29
C THR A 34 -10.74 7.61 -20.75
N PRO A 35 -11.01 6.37 -21.21
CA PRO A 35 -10.15 5.25 -20.88
C PRO A 35 -8.74 5.58 -21.37
N ARG A 36 -7.73 5.45 -20.50
CA ARG A 36 -6.34 5.46 -20.96
C ARG A 36 -6.19 4.29 -21.93
N ARG A 37 -6.17 4.58 -23.24
CA ARG A 37 -5.94 3.57 -24.27
C ARG A 37 -4.62 2.88 -23.95
N LEU A 38 -4.67 1.58 -23.62
CA LEU A 38 -3.46 0.80 -23.45
C LEU A 38 -2.73 0.74 -24.81
N PRO A 39 -1.39 0.79 -24.85
CA PRO A 39 -0.67 0.71 -26.10
C PRO A 39 -0.96 -0.62 -26.80
N THR A 40 -1.50 -0.56 -28.01
CA THR A 40 -1.86 -1.75 -28.81
C THR A 40 -0.66 -2.33 -29.53
N THR A 41 0.32 -1.51 -29.91
CA THR A 41 1.50 -1.96 -30.66
C THR A 41 2.66 -2.36 -29.73
N ARG A 42 3.45 -3.37 -30.16
CA ARG A 42 4.65 -3.83 -29.44
C ARG A 42 5.68 -2.70 -29.26
N SER A 43 5.82 -1.82 -30.27
CA SER A 43 6.70 -0.65 -30.22
C SER A 43 6.25 0.36 -29.17
N ALA A 44 4.95 0.71 -29.12
CA ALA A 44 4.43 1.64 -28.12
C ALA A 44 4.49 1.05 -26.70
N ARG A 45 4.26 -0.27 -26.52
CA ARG A 45 4.48 -0.95 -25.24
C ARG A 45 5.94 -0.87 -24.79
N ARG A 46 6.90 -1.13 -25.70
CA ARG A 46 8.34 -0.97 -25.43
C ARG A 46 8.71 0.48 -25.09
N ALA A 47 8.20 1.46 -25.82
CA ALA A 47 8.48 2.87 -25.56
C ALA A 47 7.97 3.32 -24.18
N VAL A 48 6.77 2.88 -23.77
CA VAL A 48 6.23 3.14 -22.43
C VAL A 48 7.08 2.44 -21.36
N GLN A 49 7.49 1.19 -21.60
CA GLN A 49 8.26 0.41 -20.64
C GLN A 49 9.70 0.92 -20.47
N GLN A 50 10.31 1.46 -21.54
CA GLN A 50 11.60 2.14 -21.49
C GLN A 50 11.53 3.48 -20.74
N ARG A 51 10.39 4.18 -20.78
CA ARG A 51 10.17 5.43 -20.05
C ARG A 51 9.84 5.23 -18.57
N THR A 52 9.30 4.07 -18.17
CA THR A 52 8.99 3.78 -16.77
C THR A 52 10.08 2.91 -16.14
N PRO A 53 10.99 3.48 -15.34
CA PRO A 53 12.04 2.68 -14.71
C PRO A 53 11.46 1.57 -13.84
N VAL A 54 11.96 0.34 -14.04
CA VAL A 54 11.62 -0.80 -13.19
C VAL A 54 12.60 -0.84 -12.02
N TYR A 55 12.08 -0.57 -10.83
CA TYR A 55 12.85 -0.59 -9.59
C TYR A 55 12.93 -2.01 -9.02
N CYS A 56 14.03 -2.32 -8.34
CA CYS A 56 14.22 -3.60 -7.66
C CYS A 56 13.24 -3.76 -6.49
N PRO A 57 12.33 -4.75 -6.52
CA PRO A 57 11.35 -4.95 -5.45
C PRO A 57 12.00 -5.17 -4.09
N GLU A 58 13.07 -5.98 -4.05
CA GLU A 58 13.76 -6.33 -2.81
C GLU A 58 14.39 -5.09 -2.17
N TYR A 59 15.12 -4.32 -2.96
CA TYR A 59 15.72 -3.07 -2.50
C TYR A 59 14.67 -2.04 -2.07
N CYS A 60 13.56 -1.92 -2.80
CA CYS A 60 12.49 -1.01 -2.39
C CYS A 60 11.86 -1.47 -1.07
N ARG A 61 11.73 -2.77 -0.83
CA ARG A 61 11.07 -3.29 0.38
C ARG A 61 11.96 -3.30 1.61
N THR A 62 13.23 -3.69 1.47
CA THR A 62 14.14 -3.93 2.60
C THR A 62 15.28 -2.93 2.68
N GLY A 63 15.51 -2.16 1.61
CA GLY A 63 16.62 -1.23 1.48
C GLY A 63 17.96 -1.88 1.17
N SER A 64 17.99 -3.21 0.97
CA SER A 64 19.16 -3.97 0.56
C SER A 64 18.79 -4.96 -0.54
N CYS A 65 19.71 -5.24 -1.46
CA CYS A 65 19.51 -6.26 -2.48
C CYS A 65 20.70 -7.22 -2.50
N PRO A 66 20.50 -8.54 -2.25
CA PRO A 66 21.58 -9.52 -2.24
C PRO A 66 22.20 -9.73 -3.63
N ARG A 67 21.51 -9.29 -4.69
CA ARG A 67 21.99 -9.35 -6.07
C ARG A 67 22.75 -8.09 -6.49
N ARG A 68 22.82 -7.03 -5.67
CA ARG A 68 23.46 -5.76 -6.07
C ARG A 68 24.93 -5.96 -6.49
N GLY A 69 25.68 -6.78 -5.76
CA GLY A 69 27.05 -7.17 -6.11
C GLY A 69 27.17 -8.39 -7.03
N ARG A 70 26.04 -8.98 -7.45
CA ARG A 70 25.97 -10.18 -8.31
C ARG A 70 25.17 -9.93 -9.60
N GLY A 71 25.15 -8.69 -10.08
CA GLY A 71 24.51 -8.35 -11.36
C GLY A 71 23.00 -8.12 -11.34
N CYS A 72 22.43 -7.56 -10.27
CA CYS A 72 21.02 -7.13 -10.31
C CYS A 72 20.80 -6.10 -11.43
N SER A 73 20.00 -6.46 -12.43
CA SER A 73 19.67 -5.60 -13.58
C SER A 73 18.62 -4.52 -13.29
N LEU A 74 18.03 -4.53 -12.09
CA LEU A 74 16.97 -3.61 -11.69
C LEU A 74 17.53 -2.36 -11.01
N ARG A 75 16.83 -1.22 -11.16
CA ARG A 75 17.28 0.05 -10.58
C ARG A 75 17.17 0.04 -9.05
N HIS A 76 18.24 0.47 -8.38
CA HIS A 76 18.33 0.66 -6.93
C HIS A 76 18.33 2.14 -6.60
N ASP A 77 17.15 2.71 -6.32
CA ASP A 77 17.00 4.12 -5.99
C ASP A 77 16.68 4.29 -4.50
N PRO A 78 17.56 4.93 -3.70
CA PRO A 78 17.36 5.09 -2.27
C PRO A 78 16.04 5.80 -1.93
N THR A 79 15.58 6.71 -2.79
CA THR A 79 14.35 7.49 -2.58
C THR A 79 13.07 6.65 -2.70
N LYS A 80 13.15 5.49 -3.36
CA LYS A 80 12.01 4.59 -3.58
C LYS A 80 11.95 3.43 -2.59
N ARG A 81 12.76 3.48 -1.52
CA ARG A 81 12.71 2.53 -0.40
C ARG A 81 11.48 2.79 0.46
N ALA A 82 10.83 1.74 0.92
CA ALA A 82 9.63 1.81 1.75
C ALA A 82 9.90 2.60 3.04
N VAL A 83 8.85 3.18 3.59
CA VAL A 83 8.93 3.82 4.91
C VAL A 83 9.13 2.76 5.98
N CYS A 84 10.05 3.02 6.90
CA CYS A 84 10.35 2.10 7.99
C CYS A 84 9.13 1.92 8.90
N ALA A 85 8.62 0.68 8.96
CA ALA A 85 7.46 0.38 9.79
C ALA A 85 7.72 0.54 11.30
N ARG A 86 8.97 0.35 11.75
CA ARG A 86 9.37 0.58 13.16
C ARG A 86 9.37 2.06 13.51
N TRP A 87 9.96 2.88 12.64
CA TRP A 87 9.93 4.34 12.78
C TRP A 87 8.50 4.89 12.74
N LEU A 88 7.63 4.38 11.85
CA LEU A 88 6.21 4.75 11.85
C LEU A 88 5.47 4.37 13.13
N ALA A 89 5.92 3.34 13.83
CA ALA A 89 5.37 2.94 15.13
C ALA A 89 5.90 3.78 16.30
N GLY A 90 6.89 4.67 16.07
CA GLY A 90 7.39 5.63 17.05
C GLY A 90 8.91 5.61 17.20
N SER A 91 9.55 4.45 17.14
CA SER A 91 11.00 4.32 17.33
C SER A 91 11.61 3.23 16.45
N CYS A 92 12.74 3.55 15.83
CA CYS A 92 13.53 2.60 15.06
C CYS A 92 14.89 2.42 15.73
N PRO A 93 15.28 1.19 16.11
CA PRO A 93 16.54 0.97 16.83
C PRO A 93 17.78 1.25 15.98
N LEU A 94 17.64 1.25 14.65
CA LEU A 94 18.73 1.56 13.73
C LEU A 94 18.93 3.08 13.56
N GLY A 95 18.00 3.92 14.02
CA GLY A 95 18.10 5.38 13.87
C GLY A 95 18.47 5.80 12.43
N PRO A 96 19.48 6.66 12.23
CA PRO A 96 19.86 7.16 10.91
C PRO A 96 20.49 6.11 9.99
N THR A 97 20.97 4.98 10.53
CA THR A 97 21.56 3.91 9.72
C THR A 97 20.51 2.95 9.16
N CYS A 98 19.23 3.22 9.40
CA CYS A 98 18.14 2.41 8.88
C CYS A 98 18.18 2.37 7.34
N PRO A 99 18.13 1.18 6.71
CA PRO A 99 18.12 1.09 5.25
C PRO A 99 16.78 1.54 4.65
N LEU A 100 15.78 1.88 5.46
CA LEU A 100 14.45 2.31 5.03
C LEU A 100 14.25 3.80 5.30
N GLN A 101 13.21 4.38 4.70
CA GLN A 101 12.93 5.81 4.83
C GLN A 101 12.37 6.16 6.21
N HIS A 102 12.97 7.16 6.87
CA HIS A 102 12.46 7.79 8.09
C HIS A 102 11.79 9.14 7.76
N GLN A 103 10.97 9.14 6.71
CA GLN A 103 10.20 10.29 6.27
C GLN A 103 8.82 9.86 5.80
N ARG A 104 7.80 10.69 6.09
CA ARG A 104 6.43 10.46 5.63
C ARG A 104 6.31 10.94 4.19
N VAL A 105 6.50 10.03 3.22
CA VAL A 105 6.34 10.31 1.79
C VAL A 105 5.09 9.61 1.28
N ALA A 106 4.11 10.38 0.77
CA ALA A 106 2.80 9.85 0.39
C ALA A 106 2.85 8.70 -0.65
N GLU A 107 3.88 8.64 -1.50
CA GLU A 107 4.05 7.53 -2.45
C GLU A 107 4.42 6.19 -1.80
N LEU A 108 5.09 6.26 -0.66
CA LEU A 108 5.73 5.13 0.03
C LEU A 108 4.97 4.71 1.29
N MET A 109 3.99 5.52 1.69
CA MET A 109 3.24 5.37 2.92
C MET A 109 2.09 4.36 2.78
N PRO A 110 1.92 3.45 3.75
CA PRO A 110 0.72 2.63 3.86
C PRO A 110 -0.50 3.46 4.28
N LEU A 111 -1.68 2.95 3.92
CA LEU A 111 -2.97 3.53 4.30
C LEU A 111 -3.33 3.24 5.75
N CYS A 112 -4.13 4.12 6.33
CA CYS A 112 -4.76 3.89 7.63
C CYS A 112 -5.94 2.92 7.46
N ILE A 113 -5.82 1.70 7.98
CA ILE A 113 -6.91 0.71 7.96
C ILE A 113 -8.13 1.21 8.74
N HIS A 114 -7.91 1.90 9.86
CA HIS A 114 -8.99 2.48 10.67
C HIS A 114 -9.75 3.58 9.91
N PHE A 115 -9.05 4.40 9.12
CA PHE A 115 -9.70 5.44 8.31
C PHE A 115 -10.57 4.83 7.21
N ILE A 116 -10.07 3.79 6.53
CA ILE A 116 -10.84 3.05 5.51
C ILE A 116 -12.09 2.40 6.13
N LYS A 117 -12.01 1.97 7.40
CA LYS A 117 -13.13 1.42 8.18
C LYS A 117 -14.04 2.49 8.81
N GLY A 118 -13.68 3.77 8.72
CA GLY A 118 -14.44 4.88 9.32
C GLY A 118 -14.26 5.07 10.83
N SER A 119 -13.24 4.47 11.45
CA SER A 119 -13.01 4.50 12.91
C SER A 119 -11.78 5.28 13.35
N CYS A 120 -11.04 5.91 12.44
CA CYS A 120 -9.88 6.72 12.81
C CYS A 120 -10.32 8.15 13.20
N ALA A 121 -10.08 8.53 14.46
CA ALA A 121 -10.30 9.89 14.97
C ALA A 121 -9.01 10.71 15.10
N ASN A 122 -7.84 10.14 14.78
CA ASN A 122 -6.56 10.81 14.98
C ASN A 122 -6.28 11.80 13.83
N GLY A 123 -6.26 13.10 14.14
CA GLY A 123 -5.91 14.16 13.19
C GLY A 123 -4.47 14.10 12.70
N ASN A 124 -3.54 13.66 13.56
CA ASN A 124 -2.11 13.49 13.24
C ASN A 124 -1.76 12.02 12.96
N CYS A 125 -2.66 11.28 12.30
CA CYS A 125 -2.44 9.88 11.97
C CYS A 125 -1.13 9.69 11.18
N PRO A 126 -0.24 8.75 11.58
CA PRO A 126 0.99 8.48 10.85
C PRO A 126 0.74 7.86 9.48
N TYR A 127 -0.43 7.27 9.25
CA TYR A 127 -0.80 6.58 8.03
C TYR A 127 -1.64 7.47 7.11
N LEU A 128 -1.67 7.16 5.81
CA LEU A 128 -2.41 7.96 4.85
C LEU A 128 -3.93 7.78 4.98
N HIS A 129 -4.65 8.90 5.03
CA HIS A 129 -6.10 8.97 4.94
C HIS A 129 -6.51 9.21 3.47
N VAL A 130 -6.77 8.13 2.74
CA VAL A 130 -7.30 8.19 1.37
C VAL A 130 -8.66 7.51 1.33
N LYS A 131 -9.64 8.17 0.71
CA LYS A 131 -11.01 7.65 0.59
C LYS A 131 -11.05 6.53 -0.46
N LEU A 132 -10.98 5.29 0.02
CA LEU A 132 -11.15 4.06 -0.77
C LEU A 132 -12.24 3.18 -0.16
N VAL A 133 -12.80 2.29 -0.98
CA VAL A 133 -13.72 1.25 -0.51
C VAL A 133 -12.93 0.18 0.25
N ALA A 134 -13.44 -0.29 1.40
CA ALA A 134 -12.77 -1.30 2.23
C ALA A 134 -12.53 -2.63 1.50
N THR A 135 -13.41 -2.99 0.56
CA THR A 135 -13.31 -4.19 -0.28
C THR A 135 -12.34 -4.03 -1.45
N ALA A 136 -11.76 -2.85 -1.67
CA ALA A 136 -10.79 -2.64 -2.75
C ALA A 136 -9.60 -3.61 -2.60
N PRO A 137 -9.09 -4.18 -3.70
CA PRO A 137 -7.99 -5.13 -3.63
C PRO A 137 -6.69 -4.44 -3.14
N VAL A 138 -5.78 -5.25 -2.62
CA VAL A 138 -4.46 -4.79 -2.18
C VAL A 138 -3.58 -4.51 -3.39
N CYS A 139 -2.86 -3.39 -3.38
CA CYS A 139 -1.98 -3.03 -4.49
C CYS A 139 -0.77 -3.97 -4.57
N ALA A 140 -0.73 -4.80 -5.61
CA ALA A 140 0.38 -5.73 -5.84
C ALA A 140 1.74 -5.02 -6.03
N ARG A 141 1.75 -3.81 -6.62
CA ARG A 141 2.99 -3.03 -6.82
C ARG A 141 3.54 -2.51 -5.49
N PHE A 142 2.67 -1.93 -4.66
CA PHE A 142 3.04 -1.49 -3.32
C PHE A 142 3.52 -2.66 -2.45
N LEU A 143 2.82 -3.79 -2.50
CA LEU A 143 3.21 -5.01 -1.78
C LEU A 143 4.60 -5.53 -2.20
N LYS A 144 4.96 -5.35 -3.48
CA LYS A 144 6.29 -5.64 -4.02
C LYS A 144 7.36 -4.65 -3.57
N GLY A 145 6.99 -3.44 -3.17
CA GLY A 145 7.90 -2.48 -2.53
C GLY A 145 7.68 -1.02 -2.96
N TYR A 146 7.16 -0.78 -4.17
CA TYR A 146 6.94 0.58 -4.66
C TYR A 146 5.76 0.66 -5.65
N CYS A 147 4.91 1.67 -5.46
CA CYS A 147 3.81 1.97 -6.36
C CYS A 147 3.98 3.40 -6.92
N PRO A 148 4.16 3.56 -8.25
CA PRO A 148 4.30 4.89 -8.86
C PRO A 148 3.01 5.72 -8.83
N ALA A 149 1.85 5.09 -8.57
CA ALA A 149 0.60 5.82 -8.41
C ALA A 149 0.46 6.49 -7.03
N GLY A 150 1.27 6.07 -6.03
CA GLY A 150 1.28 6.66 -4.70
C GLY A 150 -0.12 6.81 -4.08
N ALA A 151 -0.41 8.00 -3.54
CA ALA A 151 -1.71 8.32 -2.95
C ALA A 151 -2.89 8.32 -3.96
N ARG A 152 -2.61 8.36 -5.27
CA ARG A 152 -3.63 8.29 -6.33
C ARG A 152 -3.94 6.85 -6.77
N CYS A 153 -3.36 5.85 -6.10
CA CYS A 153 -3.60 4.45 -6.42
C CYS A 153 -5.05 4.04 -6.06
N PRO A 154 -5.78 3.35 -6.94
CA PRO A 154 -7.14 2.86 -6.67
C PRO A 154 -7.19 1.61 -5.78
N HIS A 155 -6.04 1.15 -5.28
CA HIS A 155 -5.90 -0.09 -4.52
C HIS A 155 -5.32 0.19 -3.14
N ARG A 156 -5.65 -0.66 -2.16
CA ARG A 156 -5.19 -0.46 -0.78
C ARG A 156 -3.68 -0.68 -0.67
N HIS A 157 -2.95 0.33 -0.20
CA HIS A 157 -1.53 0.21 0.14
C HIS A 157 -1.39 -0.31 1.57
N LEU A 158 -1.20 -1.62 1.71
CA LEU A 158 -0.98 -2.29 3.00
C LEU A 158 0.43 -2.87 3.07
N THR A 159 1.06 -2.79 4.24
CA THR A 159 2.33 -3.48 4.48
C THR A 159 2.11 -4.99 4.61
N LEU A 160 3.18 -5.78 4.44
CA LEU A 160 3.11 -7.23 4.67
C LEU A 160 2.64 -7.58 6.10
N ARG A 161 3.04 -6.78 7.10
CA ARG A 161 2.60 -6.94 8.48
C ARG A 161 1.09 -6.76 8.61
N MET A 162 0.56 -5.67 8.03
CA MET A 162 -0.88 -5.39 8.00
C MET A 162 -1.68 -6.50 7.31
N LEU A 163 -1.22 -6.98 6.16
CA LEU A 163 -1.91 -8.03 5.41
C LEU A 163 -1.91 -9.37 6.16
N ARG A 164 -0.83 -9.71 6.85
CA ARG A 164 -0.77 -10.91 7.70
C ARG A 164 -1.74 -10.82 8.86
N GLU A 165 -1.87 -9.65 9.47
CA GLU A 165 -2.81 -9.42 10.56
C GLU A 165 -4.27 -9.51 10.07
N GLU A 166 -4.60 -8.85 8.96
CA GLU A 166 -5.93 -8.95 8.33
C GLU A 166 -6.29 -10.42 8.06
N ARG A 167 -5.38 -11.20 7.48
CA ARG A 167 -5.59 -12.64 7.25
C ARG A 167 -5.76 -13.45 8.52
N ARG A 168 -5.08 -13.11 9.61
CA ARG A 168 -5.24 -13.81 10.91
C ARG A 168 -6.63 -13.55 11.50
N LEU A 169 -7.10 -12.31 11.42
CA LEU A 169 -8.42 -11.92 11.95
C LEU A 169 -9.57 -12.41 11.09
N THR A 170 -9.40 -12.51 9.77
CA THR A 170 -10.41 -13.03 8.84
C THR A 170 -10.24 -14.50 8.52
N ALA A 171 -9.22 -15.17 9.06
CA ALA A 171 -9.09 -16.61 8.92
C ALA A 171 -10.33 -17.21 9.59
N PRO A 172 -11.13 -18.04 8.88
CA PRO A 172 -12.12 -18.84 9.56
C PRO A 172 -11.39 -19.60 10.68
N LEU A 173 -12.00 -19.69 11.86
CA LEU A 173 -11.54 -20.56 12.96
C LEU A 173 -11.64 -22.02 12.48
N GLN A 174 -10.81 -22.40 11.51
CA GLN A 174 -10.72 -23.76 11.04
C GLN A 174 -10.02 -24.52 12.14
N LEU A 175 -10.79 -25.46 12.70
CA LEU A 175 -10.35 -26.46 13.66
C LEU A 175 -8.90 -26.87 13.37
N LYS A 176 -8.09 -26.87 14.43
CA LYS A 176 -6.77 -27.48 14.44
C LYS A 176 -6.91 -28.97 14.11
N ALA A 177 -6.92 -29.34 12.85
CA ALA A 177 -6.54 -30.67 12.43
C ALA A 177 -5.01 -30.73 12.53
N SER A 178 -4.53 -30.99 13.74
CA SER A 178 -3.14 -31.34 13.98
C SER A 178 -2.88 -32.67 13.28
N PHE A 179 -2.28 -32.63 12.08
CA PHE A 179 -1.69 -33.83 11.50
C PHE A 179 -0.50 -34.22 12.37
N GLY A 180 -0.72 -35.16 13.27
CA GLY A 180 0.34 -35.87 13.97
C GLY A 180 1.26 -36.50 12.93
N ARG A 181 2.54 -36.16 12.98
CA ARG A 181 3.56 -36.65 12.06
C ARG A 181 4.09 -38.00 12.53
N ASP A 182 3.20 -38.91 12.88
CA ASP A 182 3.55 -40.29 13.16
C ASP A 182 2.78 -41.11 12.14
N GLY A 183 3.50 -41.77 11.24
CA GLY A 183 2.97 -42.43 10.05
C GLY A 183 2.09 -43.65 10.33
N ARG A 184 1.04 -43.52 11.15
CA ARG A 184 -0.03 -44.51 11.37
C ARG A 184 -1.35 -43.79 11.68
N GLY A 185 -2.09 -43.46 10.62
CA GLY A 185 -3.53 -43.17 10.67
C GLY A 185 -3.94 -41.70 10.83
N VAL A 186 -5.05 -41.34 10.17
CA VAL A 186 -5.73 -40.05 10.34
C VAL A 186 -6.71 -40.17 11.51
N TRP A 187 -6.46 -39.40 12.56
CA TRP A 187 -7.34 -39.31 13.72
C TRP A 187 -8.29 -38.12 13.55
N ALA A 188 -9.60 -38.33 13.73
CA ALA A 188 -10.55 -37.23 13.82
C ALA A 188 -11.31 -37.30 15.14
N PHE A 189 -11.49 -36.14 15.77
CA PHE A 189 -12.20 -36.00 17.04
C PHE A 189 -13.66 -35.68 16.74
N LEU A 190 -14.55 -36.64 16.96
CA LEU A 190 -16.00 -36.48 16.77
C LEU A 190 -16.69 -36.78 18.11
N LYS A 191 -17.46 -35.80 18.60
CA LYS A 191 -18.33 -35.80 19.79
C LYS A 191 -17.99 -36.88 20.83
N GLY A 192 -16.99 -36.59 21.67
CA GLY A 192 -16.75 -37.33 22.92
C GLY A 192 -15.54 -38.25 22.97
N GLY A 193 -14.69 -38.29 21.94
CA GLY A 193 -13.42 -39.02 22.01
C GLY A 193 -12.66 -39.11 20.68
N TRP A 194 -11.40 -39.52 20.77
CA TRP A 194 -10.55 -39.79 19.61
C TRP A 194 -11.01 -41.09 18.94
N ARG A 195 -11.43 -41.03 17.67
CA ARG A 195 -11.75 -42.22 16.86
C ARG A 195 -10.84 -42.29 15.64
N ILE A 196 -10.35 -43.50 15.36
CA ILE A 196 -9.56 -43.83 14.17
C ILE A 196 -10.53 -43.89 12.98
N LEU A 197 -10.31 -43.07 11.93
CA LEU A 197 -11.21 -43.08 10.76
C LEU A 197 -10.78 -44.05 9.66
N ARG A 198 -9.51 -44.47 9.62
CA ARG A 198 -8.98 -45.43 8.64
C ARG A 198 -7.68 -46.04 9.15
N THR A 199 -7.66 -47.36 9.34
CA THR A 199 -6.41 -48.12 9.31
C THR A 199 -6.09 -48.38 7.84
N CYS A 200 -4.88 -48.01 7.41
CA CYS A 200 -4.37 -48.53 6.14
C CYS A 200 -4.15 -50.03 6.35
N VAL A 201 -5.01 -50.87 5.76
CA VAL A 201 -4.68 -52.27 5.55
C VAL A 201 -3.64 -52.30 4.44
N GLY A 202 -2.48 -52.89 4.74
CA GLY A 202 -1.36 -53.05 3.81
C GLY A 202 -1.66 -54.02 2.70
#